data_AF-A0A848LVA8-F1
#
_entry.id   AF-A0A848LVA8-F1
#
_cell.length_a   1.000
_cell.length_b   1.000
_cell.length_c   1.000
_cell.angle_alpha   90.00
_cell.angle_beta   90.00
_cell.angle_gamma   90.00
#
_symmetry.space_group_name_H-M   'P 1'
#
loop_
_entity.id
_entity.type
_entity.pdbx_description
1 polymer ?
#
loop_
_entity_poly.entity_id
_entity_poly.type
_entity_poly.pdbx_seq_one_letter_code
_entity_poly.pdbx_strand_id
1 'polypeptide(L)'
;MNAQPLSATPVTEGAVCNTHPDRAALGTCARCGTFYCSEDRELVHGKIYCGTCAVLPEVDYLEAFRLKYWGKRDAWAWLVGLGAVANILLGGITVAVGAAESLLFGLFLLAAGVVGACFWLGMPWARLGFLFVPVGSIIVGAATEGAVAIARGVLPLAIAICIYNDTRNKLFFKEPVPAETLQKAWDLYMNNTMARAGFYLGILGVLVPGVGVIAIICSVIGLRRVNPNAHPPIGRKGQAITGIILGCISLVGWVAMMTAFSRAMGD
;
A
#
# COMPACT_ATOMS: atom_id res chain seq x y z
N MET A 1 21.54 -12.48 17.66
CA MET A 1 21.13 -11.15 18.15
C MET A 1 22.38 -10.46 18.67
N ASN A 2 22.98 -9.58 17.89
CA ASN A 2 24.15 -8.83 18.31
C ASN A 2 23.66 -7.66 19.17
N ALA A 3 23.97 -7.68 20.47
CA ALA A 3 23.78 -6.52 21.32
C ALA A 3 24.64 -5.39 20.75
N GLN A 4 24.00 -4.38 20.15
CA GLN A 4 24.70 -3.16 19.80
C GLN A 4 25.30 -2.58 21.10
N PRO A 5 26.59 -2.18 21.10
CA PRO A 5 27.14 -1.49 22.24
C PRO A 5 26.31 -0.24 22.48
N LEU A 6 25.85 -0.07 23.72
CA LEU A 6 25.28 1.18 24.21
C LEU A 6 26.16 2.32 23.68
N SER A 7 25.57 3.34 23.07
CA SER A 7 26.27 4.58 22.77
C SER A 7 26.78 5.11 24.11
N ALA A 8 28.00 4.73 24.46
CA ALA A 8 28.62 4.94 25.74
C ALA A 8 29.11 6.38 25.79
N THR A 9 28.18 7.32 25.81
CA THR A 9 28.47 8.59 26.46
C THR A 9 28.49 8.25 27.95
N PRO A 10 29.64 8.34 28.64
CA PRO A 10 29.70 8.07 30.07
C PRO A 10 28.69 9.02 30.74
N VAL A 11 27.70 8.43 31.39
CA VAL A 11 26.72 9.17 32.16
C VAL A 11 27.48 9.82 33.31
N THR A 12 27.38 11.15 33.43
CA THR A 12 28.01 11.89 34.52
C THR A 12 27.57 11.31 35.86
N GLU A 13 28.49 11.10 36.80
CA GLU A 13 28.15 10.65 38.14
C GLU A 13 27.06 11.54 38.75
N GLY A 14 25.97 10.92 39.21
CA GLY A 14 24.81 11.61 39.77
C GLY A 14 23.73 12.05 38.77
N ALA A 15 23.86 11.76 37.47
CA ALA A 15 22.76 12.02 36.54
C ALA A 15 21.57 11.09 36.80
N VAL A 16 20.37 11.68 36.88
CA VAL A 16 19.12 10.98 37.16
C VAL A 16 18.19 11.02 35.96
N CYS A 17 17.26 10.06 35.89
CA CYS A 17 16.24 10.06 34.85
C CYS A 17 15.27 11.24 35.04
N ASN A 18 14.89 11.89 33.95
CA ASN A 18 13.97 13.02 33.99
C ASN A 18 12.55 12.62 34.44
N THR A 19 12.12 11.41 34.07
CA THR A 19 10.79 10.86 34.42
C THR A 19 10.80 10.20 35.80
N HIS A 20 11.93 9.61 36.20
CA HIS A 20 12.12 8.92 37.48
C HIS A 20 13.34 9.51 38.21
N PRO A 21 13.18 10.63 38.94
CA PRO A 21 14.30 11.34 39.57
C PRO A 21 15.06 10.53 40.63
N ASP A 22 14.45 9.47 41.15
CA ASP A 22 15.02 8.52 42.11
C ASP A 22 15.91 7.44 41.45
N ARG A 23 15.92 7.36 40.12
CA ARG A 23 16.67 6.36 39.36
C ARG A 23 17.87 6.97 38.66
N ALA A 24 19.00 6.26 38.72
CA ALA A 24 20.19 6.62 37.96
C ALA A 24 19.94 6.55 36.44
N ALA A 25 20.48 7.52 35.72
CA ALA A 25 20.42 7.55 34.27
C ALA A 25 21.31 6.46 33.65
N LEU A 26 20.80 5.80 32.59
CA LEU A 26 21.55 4.82 31.81
C LEU A 26 22.13 5.41 30.51
N GLY A 27 21.58 6.53 30.05
CA GLY A 27 21.97 7.19 28.81
C GLY A 27 21.04 8.33 28.46
N THR A 28 21.23 8.91 27.27
CA THR A 28 20.44 10.04 26.77
C THR A 28 19.57 9.62 25.59
N CYS A 29 18.33 10.13 25.56
CA CYS A 29 17.38 9.89 24.49
C CYS A 29 17.91 10.42 23.15
N ALA A 30 17.87 9.60 22.10
CA ALA A 30 18.38 9.96 20.77
C ALA A 30 17.64 11.13 20.09
N ARG A 31 16.45 11.53 20.60
CA ARG A 31 15.66 12.66 20.08
C ARG A 31 15.83 13.93 20.89
N CYS A 32 15.44 13.91 22.17
CA CYS A 32 15.41 15.12 23.01
C CYS A 32 16.66 15.32 23.87
N GLY A 33 17.58 14.35 23.90
CA GLY A 33 18.79 14.41 24.72
C GLY A 33 18.57 14.22 26.23
N THR A 34 17.33 14.07 26.71
CA THR A 34 17.05 13.87 28.15
C THR A 34 17.53 12.50 28.62
N PHE A 35 17.89 12.40 29.89
CA PHE A 35 18.31 11.13 30.50
C PHE A 35 17.13 10.16 30.71
N TYR A 36 17.35 8.88 30.41
CA TYR A 36 16.42 7.77 30.67
C TYR A 36 17.02 6.75 31.65
N CYS A 37 16.19 6.02 32.39
CA CYS A 37 16.58 4.88 33.22
C CYS A 37 16.16 3.54 32.57
N SER A 38 16.39 2.40 33.22
CA SER A 38 16.00 1.07 32.70
C SER A 38 14.50 0.91 32.46
N GLU A 39 13.67 1.62 33.22
CA GLU A 39 12.21 1.54 33.16
C GLU A 39 11.62 2.42 32.04
N ASP A 40 12.27 3.55 31.73
CA ASP A 40 11.84 4.52 30.70
C ASP A 40 12.59 4.31 29.37
N ARG A 41 13.36 3.22 29.25
CA ARG A 41 14.17 2.91 28.09
C ARG A 41 13.35 2.15 27.06
N GLU A 42 13.16 2.77 25.90
CA GLU A 42 12.47 2.15 24.77
C GLU A 42 13.41 2.02 23.56
N LEU A 43 13.42 0.84 22.94
CA LEU A 43 14.20 0.57 21.73
C LEU A 43 13.27 0.62 20.51
N VAL A 44 13.34 1.71 19.76
CA VAL A 44 12.52 1.92 18.56
C VAL A 44 13.45 1.93 17.35
N HIS A 45 13.25 0.98 16.43
CA HIS A 45 14.02 0.85 15.18
C HIS A 45 15.55 0.89 15.35
N GLY A 46 16.08 0.30 16.44
CA GLY A 46 17.52 0.22 16.71
C GLY A 46 18.12 1.48 17.36
N LYS A 47 17.30 2.46 17.74
CA LYS A 47 17.70 3.63 18.53
C LYS A 47 16.99 3.62 19.88
N ILE A 48 17.67 4.15 20.90
CA ILE A 48 17.13 4.22 22.25
C ILE A 48 16.49 5.59 22.49
N TYR A 49 15.26 5.59 22.97
CA TYR A 49 14.48 6.78 23.30
C TYR A 49 14.02 6.70 24.75
N CYS A 50 13.70 7.85 25.35
CA CYS A 50 12.87 7.87 26.56
C CYS A 50 11.42 7.51 26.21
N GLY A 51 10.64 7.01 27.16
CA GLY A 51 9.26 6.57 26.95
C GLY A 51 8.38 7.68 26.38
N THR A 52 8.56 8.92 26.83
CA THR A 52 7.83 10.08 26.28
C THR A 52 8.11 10.32 24.80
N CYS A 53 9.34 10.08 24.33
CA CYS A 53 9.68 10.23 22.92
C CYS A 53 9.29 8.99 22.10
N ALA A 54 9.37 7.80 22.69
CA ALA A 54 9.12 6.54 21.98
C ALA A 54 7.67 6.42 21.50
N VAL A 55 6.72 7.02 22.23
CA VAL A 55 5.30 7.04 21.84
C VAL A 55 4.97 8.04 20.73
N LEU A 56 5.91 8.89 20.32
CA LEU A 56 5.65 9.91 19.32
C LEU A 56 5.67 9.31 17.91
N PRO A 57 4.67 9.60 17.05
CA PRO A 57 4.61 9.04 15.70
C PRO A 57 5.79 9.38 14.81
N GLU A 58 6.46 10.52 15.04
CA GLU A 58 7.67 10.90 14.29
C GLU A 58 8.90 10.05 14.63
N VAL A 59 8.90 9.37 15.78
CA VAL A 59 9.95 8.44 16.20
C VAL A 59 9.68 7.05 15.65
N ASP A 60 8.42 6.62 15.65
CA ASP A 60 7.98 5.40 14.96
C ASP A 60 7.34 5.73 13.60
N TYR A 61 8.14 5.72 12.54
CA TYR A 61 7.67 5.99 11.19
C TYR A 61 6.54 5.07 10.71
N LEU A 62 6.39 3.87 11.28
CA LEU A 62 5.27 2.97 10.98
C LEU A 62 3.97 3.47 11.61
N GLU A 63 4.06 4.03 12.81
CA GLU A 63 2.94 4.70 13.46
C GLU A 63 2.54 5.98 12.73
N ALA A 64 3.51 6.81 12.30
CA ALA A 64 3.23 7.93 11.40
C ALA A 64 2.58 7.48 10.09
N PHE A 65 3.03 6.36 9.50
CA PHE A 65 2.41 5.78 8.31
C PHE A 65 0.97 5.31 8.57
N ARG A 66 0.73 4.63 9.70
CA ARG A 66 -0.60 4.19 10.13
C ARG A 66 -1.53 5.37 10.28
N LEU A 67 -1.14 6.40 11.05
CA LEU A 67 -1.93 7.60 11.29
C LEU A 67 -2.17 8.41 10.00
N LYS A 68 -1.18 8.47 9.10
CA LYS A 68 -1.34 9.14 7.80
C LYS A 68 -2.52 8.58 7.00
N TYR A 69 -2.79 7.28 7.13
CA TYR A 69 -3.81 6.56 6.34
C TYR A 69 -5.01 6.09 7.16
N TRP A 70 -5.03 6.37 8.47
CA TRP A 70 -6.10 5.98 9.38
C TRP A 70 -7.42 6.64 8.99
N GLY A 71 -8.43 5.83 8.68
CA GLY A 71 -9.74 6.35 8.24
C GLY A 71 -9.75 7.01 6.86
N LYS A 72 -8.63 6.99 6.11
CA LYS A 72 -8.56 7.64 4.79
C LYS A 72 -8.83 6.64 3.67
N ARG A 73 -9.82 6.98 2.83
CA ARG A 73 -10.19 6.22 1.62
C ARG A 73 -8.96 5.96 0.76
N ASP A 74 -8.82 4.72 0.33
CA ASP A 74 -7.78 4.28 -0.60
C ASP A 74 -8.36 4.11 -2.01
N ALA A 75 -7.53 3.66 -2.96
CA ALA A 75 -7.96 3.44 -4.33
C ALA A 75 -9.06 2.38 -4.43
N TRP A 76 -9.01 1.34 -3.58
CA TRP A 76 -10.04 0.30 -3.52
C TRP A 76 -11.38 0.85 -3.04
N ALA A 77 -11.39 1.67 -1.99
CA ALA A 77 -12.61 2.34 -1.53
C ALA A 77 -13.26 3.12 -2.67
N TRP A 78 -12.48 3.93 -3.41
CA TRP A 78 -12.99 4.67 -4.57
C TRP A 78 -13.51 3.77 -5.69
N LEU A 79 -12.79 2.70 -6.03
CA LEU A 79 -13.24 1.73 -7.03
C LEU A 79 -14.58 1.09 -6.63
N VAL A 80 -14.71 0.64 -5.38
CA VAL A 80 -15.96 0.06 -4.84
C VAL A 80 -17.08 1.10 -4.81
N GLY A 81 -16.80 2.35 -4.44
CA GLY A 81 -17.79 3.43 -4.43
C GLY A 81 -18.32 3.77 -5.82
N LEU A 82 -17.45 3.84 -6.84
CA LEU A 82 -17.87 4.03 -8.23
C LEU A 82 -18.68 2.83 -8.74
N GLY A 83 -18.25 1.61 -8.40
CA GLY A 83 -19.01 0.39 -8.70
C GLY A 83 -20.39 0.37 -8.02
N ALA A 84 -20.49 0.92 -6.80
CA ALA A 84 -21.76 1.04 -6.08
C ALA A 84 -22.74 1.95 -6.82
N VAL A 85 -22.28 3.10 -7.32
CA VAL A 85 -23.10 4.00 -8.14
C VAL A 85 -23.59 3.29 -9.40
N ALA A 86 -22.69 2.59 -10.11
CA ALA A 86 -23.05 1.84 -11.31
C ALA A 86 -24.11 0.75 -11.01
N ASN A 87 -23.93 -0.01 -9.92
CA ASN A 87 -24.86 -1.04 -9.49
C ASN A 87 -26.25 -0.46 -9.12
N ILE A 88 -26.29 0.68 -8.42
CA ILE A 88 -27.56 1.34 -8.07
C ILE A 88 -28.29 1.80 -9.34
N LEU A 89 -27.58 2.44 -10.28
CA LEU A 89 -28.17 2.93 -11.52
C LEU A 89 -28.67 1.78 -12.40
N LEU A 90 -27.83 0.77 -12.65
CA LEU A 90 -28.18 -0.37 -13.48
C LEU A 90 -29.31 -1.18 -12.84
N GLY A 91 -29.22 -1.47 -11.55
CA GLY A 91 -30.28 -2.17 -10.82
C GLY A 91 -31.61 -1.41 -10.85
N GLY A 92 -31.58 -0.10 -10.65
CA GLY A 92 -32.76 0.76 -10.73
C GLY A 92 -33.41 0.75 -12.11
N ILE A 93 -32.61 0.86 -13.17
CA ILE A 93 -33.09 0.75 -14.56
C ILE A 93 -33.70 -0.62 -14.82
N THR A 94 -33.02 -1.71 -14.44
CA THR A 94 -33.51 -3.09 -14.65
C THR A 94 -34.84 -3.32 -13.95
N VAL A 95 -35.00 -2.85 -12.70
CA VAL A 95 -36.27 -2.95 -11.97
C VAL A 95 -37.36 -2.08 -12.62
N ALA A 96 -37.02 -0.87 -13.05
CA ALA A 96 -37.99 0.05 -13.66
C ALA A 96 -38.53 -0.42 -15.01
N VAL A 97 -37.73 -1.14 -15.81
CA VAL A 97 -38.18 -1.74 -17.08
C VAL A 97 -39.21 -2.86 -16.84
N GLY A 98 -39.26 -3.45 -15.64
CA GLY A 98 -40.38 -4.30 -15.22
C GLY A 98 -40.44 -5.70 -15.84
N ALA A 99 -39.37 -6.16 -16.49
CA ALA A 99 -39.31 -7.53 -17.00
C ALA A 99 -39.15 -8.52 -15.82
N ALA A 100 -40.12 -9.42 -15.63
CA ALA A 100 -40.14 -10.35 -14.51
C ALA A 100 -38.87 -11.21 -14.42
N GLU A 101 -38.30 -11.59 -15.57
CA GLU A 101 -37.09 -12.41 -15.68
C GLU A 101 -35.82 -11.71 -15.16
N SER A 102 -35.79 -10.37 -15.16
CA SER A 102 -34.63 -9.57 -14.73
C SER A 102 -34.80 -8.93 -13.35
N LEU A 103 -35.98 -9.06 -12.73
CA LEU A 103 -36.30 -8.46 -11.45
C LEU A 103 -35.33 -8.90 -10.34
N LEU A 104 -35.04 -10.20 -10.25
CA LEU A 104 -34.11 -10.74 -9.25
C LEU A 104 -32.70 -10.14 -9.42
N PHE A 105 -32.23 -10.06 -10.67
CA PHE A 105 -30.92 -9.48 -10.98
C PHE A 105 -30.88 -7.98 -10.65
N GLY A 106 -31.92 -7.23 -11.02
CA GLY A 106 -32.01 -5.79 -10.70
C GLY A 106 -32.03 -5.51 -9.19
N LEU A 107 -32.82 -6.28 -8.42
CA LEU A 107 -32.85 -6.18 -6.95
C LEU A 107 -31.50 -6.53 -6.32
N PHE A 108 -30.82 -7.56 -6.85
CA PHE A 108 -29.48 -7.91 -6.40
C PHE A 108 -28.47 -6.79 -6.66
N LEU A 109 -28.49 -6.17 -7.86
CA LEU A 109 -27.61 -5.04 -8.15
C LEU A 109 -27.86 -3.87 -7.21
N LEU A 110 -29.12 -3.54 -6.90
CA LEU A 110 -29.44 -2.51 -5.90
C LEU A 110 -28.86 -2.85 -4.53
N ALA A 111 -29.05 -4.08 -4.05
CA ALA A 111 -28.50 -4.53 -2.77
C ALA A 111 -26.96 -4.48 -2.74
N ALA A 112 -26.30 -4.97 -3.80
CA ALA A 112 -24.85 -4.89 -3.96
C ALA A 112 -24.35 -3.43 -4.01
N GLY A 113 -25.12 -2.55 -4.64
CA GLY A 113 -24.88 -1.11 -4.66
C GLY A 113 -24.94 -0.47 -3.27
N VAL A 114 -25.94 -0.84 -2.46
CA VAL A 114 -26.04 -0.38 -1.07
C VAL A 114 -24.84 -0.85 -0.24
N VAL A 115 -24.46 -2.14 -0.35
CA VAL A 115 -23.27 -2.67 0.34
C VAL A 115 -22.01 -1.89 -0.08
N GLY A 116 -21.82 -1.65 -1.37
CA GLY A 116 -20.68 -0.87 -1.88
C GLY A 116 -20.68 0.59 -1.41
N ALA A 117 -21.85 1.23 -1.33
CA ALA A 117 -21.97 2.59 -0.80
C ALA A 117 -21.61 2.64 0.69
N CYS A 118 -22.13 1.69 1.49
CA CYS A 118 -21.77 1.55 2.91
C CYS A 118 -20.28 1.23 3.10
N PHE A 119 -19.69 0.44 2.21
CA PHE A 119 -18.24 0.19 2.19
C PHE A 119 -17.47 1.50 1.95
N TRP A 120 -17.84 2.30 0.95
CA TRP A 120 -17.20 3.59 0.66
C TRP A 120 -17.36 4.62 1.80
N LEU A 121 -18.45 4.52 2.56
CA LEU A 121 -18.68 5.33 3.77
C LEU A 121 -17.89 4.85 5.00
N GLY A 122 -17.24 3.67 4.93
CA GLY A 122 -16.44 3.14 6.03
C GLY A 122 -17.25 2.43 7.11
N MET A 123 -18.45 1.94 6.79
CA MET A 123 -19.28 1.17 7.73
C MET A 123 -18.63 -0.19 8.04
N PRO A 124 -18.35 -0.55 9.31
CA PRO A 124 -17.57 -1.75 9.64
C PRO A 124 -18.14 -3.06 9.08
N TRP A 125 -19.46 -3.24 9.13
CA TRP A 125 -20.14 -4.44 8.62
C TRP A 125 -20.00 -4.59 7.10
N ALA A 126 -19.91 -3.47 6.36
CA ALA A 126 -19.88 -3.49 4.91
C ALA A 126 -18.56 -4.05 4.36
N ARG A 127 -17.48 -3.99 5.14
CA ARG A 127 -16.20 -4.61 4.80
C ARG A 127 -16.33 -6.13 4.62
N LEU A 128 -16.99 -6.79 5.57
CA LEU A 128 -17.29 -8.21 5.49
C LEU A 128 -18.42 -8.47 4.47
N GLY A 129 -19.47 -7.63 4.47
CA GLY A 129 -20.59 -7.71 3.53
C GLY A 129 -20.15 -7.70 2.07
N PHE A 130 -19.11 -6.92 1.73
CA PHE A 130 -18.57 -6.84 0.38
C PHE A 130 -18.02 -8.18 -0.14
N LEU A 131 -17.52 -9.07 0.72
CA LEU A 131 -17.09 -10.41 0.30
C LEU A 131 -18.25 -11.30 -0.18
N PHE A 132 -19.47 -11.04 0.30
CA PHE A 132 -20.66 -11.78 -0.11
C PHE A 132 -21.27 -11.26 -1.40
N VAL A 133 -20.94 -10.05 -1.85
CA VAL A 133 -21.42 -9.50 -3.12
C VAL A 133 -21.05 -10.40 -4.32
N PRO A 134 -19.78 -10.76 -4.56
CA PRO A 134 -19.44 -11.65 -5.67
C PRO A 134 -20.06 -13.06 -5.52
N VAL A 135 -20.24 -13.56 -4.30
CA VAL A 135 -20.92 -14.85 -4.05
C VAL A 135 -22.39 -14.77 -4.43
N GLY A 136 -23.09 -13.71 -4.01
CA GLY A 136 -24.47 -13.45 -4.40
C GLY A 136 -24.61 -13.27 -5.91
N SER A 137 -23.64 -12.61 -6.55
CA SER A 137 -23.61 -12.44 -8.01
C SER A 137 -23.48 -13.78 -8.74
N ILE A 138 -22.65 -14.71 -8.23
CA ILE A 138 -22.55 -16.07 -8.77
C ILE A 138 -23.89 -16.80 -8.65
N ILE A 139 -24.54 -16.75 -7.49
CA ILE A 139 -25.80 -17.45 -7.23
C ILE A 139 -26.92 -16.90 -8.11
N VAL A 140 -27.09 -15.58 -8.12
CA VAL A 140 -28.12 -14.90 -8.92
C VAL A 140 -27.85 -15.12 -10.41
N GLY A 141 -26.61 -14.92 -10.86
CA GLY A 141 -26.23 -15.14 -12.25
C GLY A 141 -26.40 -16.60 -12.69
N ALA A 142 -26.13 -17.58 -11.82
CA ALA A 142 -26.40 -18.99 -12.14
C ALA A 142 -27.90 -19.27 -12.28
N ALA A 143 -28.73 -18.61 -11.47
CA ALA A 143 -30.18 -18.74 -11.53
C ALA A 143 -30.79 -18.04 -12.76
N THR A 144 -30.19 -16.95 -13.26
CA THR A 144 -30.73 -16.14 -14.38
C THR A 144 -30.07 -16.44 -15.73
N GLU A 145 -28.79 -16.76 -15.76
CA GLU A 145 -27.97 -16.91 -16.98
C GLU A 145 -27.30 -18.29 -17.10
N GLY A 146 -27.48 -19.16 -16.10
CA GLY A 146 -26.91 -20.51 -16.08
C GLY A 146 -25.42 -20.58 -15.73
N ALA A 147 -24.80 -21.74 -15.97
CA ALA A 147 -23.48 -22.08 -15.45
C ALA A 147 -22.34 -21.13 -15.90
N VAL A 148 -22.48 -20.44 -17.03
CA VAL A 148 -21.49 -19.47 -17.54
C VAL A 148 -21.30 -18.28 -16.58
N ALA A 149 -22.30 -17.95 -15.77
CA ALA A 149 -22.19 -16.90 -14.75
C ALA A 149 -21.22 -17.27 -13.62
N ILE A 150 -21.05 -18.55 -13.31
CA ILE A 150 -20.16 -19.02 -12.24
C ILE A 150 -18.71 -18.63 -12.55
N ALA A 151 -18.25 -18.89 -13.77
CA ALA A 151 -16.90 -18.55 -14.21
C ALA A 151 -16.62 -17.04 -14.13
N ARG A 152 -17.61 -16.19 -14.47
CA ARG A 152 -17.50 -14.73 -14.39
C ARG A 152 -17.36 -14.20 -12.95
N GLY A 153 -17.90 -14.91 -11.96
CA GLY A 153 -17.86 -14.48 -10.56
C GLY A 153 -16.58 -14.83 -9.81
N VAL A 154 -15.76 -15.75 -10.32
CA VAL A 154 -14.49 -16.16 -9.67
C VAL A 154 -13.51 -14.99 -9.56
N LEU A 155 -13.33 -14.21 -10.63
CA LEU A 155 -12.41 -13.08 -10.64
C LEU A 155 -12.85 -11.95 -9.68
N PRO A 156 -14.12 -11.48 -9.70
CA PRO A 156 -14.63 -10.56 -8.69
C PRO A 156 -14.46 -11.05 -7.25
N LEU A 157 -14.66 -12.34 -6.99
CA LEU A 157 -14.44 -12.92 -5.66
C LEU A 157 -12.96 -12.83 -5.24
N ALA A 158 -12.04 -13.20 -6.14
CA ALA A 158 -10.61 -13.08 -5.89
C ALA A 158 -10.19 -11.63 -5.61
N ILE A 159 -10.73 -10.67 -6.38
CA ILE A 159 -10.50 -9.23 -6.16
C ILE A 159 -11.07 -8.80 -4.80
N ALA A 160 -12.26 -9.24 -4.42
CA ALA A 160 -12.86 -8.90 -3.13
C ALA A 160 -12.02 -9.43 -1.96
N ILE A 161 -11.48 -10.64 -2.07
CA ILE A 161 -10.55 -11.23 -1.09
C ILE A 161 -9.25 -10.41 -1.01
N CYS A 162 -8.71 -9.97 -2.14
CA CYS A 162 -7.53 -9.09 -2.19
C CYS A 162 -7.82 -7.75 -1.49
N ILE A 163 -8.96 -7.11 -1.78
CA ILE A 163 -9.38 -5.85 -1.14
C ILE A 163 -9.54 -6.04 0.38
N TYR A 164 -10.19 -7.12 0.80
CA TYR A 164 -10.42 -7.40 2.22
C TYR A 164 -9.11 -7.59 3.00
N ASN A 165 -8.12 -8.22 2.38
CA ASN A 165 -6.81 -8.46 2.98
C ASN A 165 -5.83 -7.28 2.84
N ASP A 166 -6.15 -6.29 2.00
CA ASP A 166 -5.31 -5.13 1.75
C ASP A 166 -5.10 -4.29 3.03
N THR A 167 -3.85 -3.88 3.24
CA THR A 167 -3.46 -3.13 4.46
C THR A 167 -4.01 -1.71 4.46
N ARG A 168 -4.02 -1.01 3.32
CA ARG A 168 -4.60 0.33 3.22
C ARG A 168 -6.10 0.29 3.43
N ASN A 169 -6.76 -0.77 2.96
CA ASN A 169 -8.18 -0.98 3.21
C ASN A 169 -8.47 -1.24 4.70
N LYS A 170 -7.69 -2.10 5.38
CA LYS A 170 -7.78 -2.27 6.85
C LYS A 170 -7.62 -0.95 7.60
N LEU A 171 -6.66 -0.12 7.21
CA LEU A 171 -6.44 1.21 7.81
C LEU A 171 -7.60 2.18 7.56
N PHE A 172 -8.24 2.12 6.40
CA PHE A 172 -9.46 2.88 6.11
C PHE A 172 -10.60 2.50 7.06
N PHE A 173 -10.78 1.21 7.35
CA PHE A 173 -11.77 0.72 8.33
C PHE A 173 -11.30 0.80 9.80
N LYS A 174 -10.15 1.41 10.07
CA LYS A 174 -9.58 1.58 11.43
C LYS A 174 -9.35 0.24 12.17
N GLU A 175 -9.03 -0.80 11.41
CA GLU A 175 -8.69 -2.11 11.94
C GLU A 175 -7.26 -2.12 12.49
N PRO A 176 -6.98 -2.86 13.58
CA PRO A 176 -5.61 -3.05 14.05
C PRO A 176 -4.81 -3.82 12.99
N VAL A 177 -3.61 -3.33 12.68
CA VAL A 177 -2.70 -3.94 11.72
C VAL A 177 -1.37 -4.27 12.41
N PRO A 178 -0.87 -5.51 12.31
CA PRO A 178 0.43 -5.89 12.88
C PRO A 178 1.58 -5.06 12.28
N ALA A 179 2.60 -4.76 13.08
CA ALA A 179 3.76 -3.96 12.68
C ALA A 179 4.47 -4.52 11.42
N GLU A 180 4.59 -5.84 11.29
CA GLU A 180 5.18 -6.47 10.10
C GLU A 180 4.39 -6.18 8.82
N THR A 181 3.05 -6.14 8.93
CA THR A 181 2.17 -5.85 7.78
C THR A 181 2.22 -4.36 7.43
N LEU A 182 2.29 -3.48 8.44
CA LEU A 182 2.56 -2.06 8.22
C LEU A 182 3.91 -1.82 7.55
N GLN A 183 4.96 -2.53 7.97
CA GLN A 183 6.28 -2.48 7.34
C GLN A 183 6.20 -2.87 5.87
N LYS A 184 5.56 -4.00 5.54
CA LYS A 184 5.36 -4.43 4.14
C LYS A 184 4.60 -3.39 3.32
N ALA A 185 3.56 -2.78 3.89
CA ALA A 185 2.80 -1.73 3.24
C ALA A 185 3.62 -0.45 3.05
N TRP A 186 4.39 -0.03 4.05
CA TRP A 186 5.32 1.09 3.95
C TRP A 186 6.36 0.84 2.84
N ASP A 187 6.93 -0.37 2.82
CA ASP A 187 7.86 -0.82 1.80
C ASP A 187 7.27 -0.84 0.39
N LEU A 188 5.95 -1.04 0.29
CA LEU A 188 5.24 -1.01 -0.97
C LEU A 188 4.96 0.43 -1.41
N TYR A 189 4.39 1.27 -0.55
CA TYR A 189 3.82 2.57 -0.95
C TYR A 189 4.73 3.78 -0.75
N MET A 190 5.67 3.71 0.20
CA MET A 190 6.47 4.88 0.62
C MET A 190 7.97 4.67 0.43
N ASN A 191 8.46 3.44 0.56
CA ASN A 191 9.90 3.17 0.41
C ASN A 191 10.34 3.37 -1.04
N ASN A 192 11.20 4.37 -1.25
CA ASN A 192 11.86 4.67 -2.51
C ASN A 192 10.93 4.62 -3.74
N THR A 193 9.90 5.48 -3.73
CA THR A 193 8.90 5.57 -4.81
C THR A 193 9.52 5.80 -6.19
N MET A 194 10.68 6.47 -6.27
CA MET A 194 11.41 6.71 -7.53
C MET A 194 12.00 5.42 -8.10
N ALA A 195 12.59 4.56 -7.28
CA ALA A 195 13.09 3.25 -7.73
C ALA A 195 11.95 2.36 -8.25
N ARG A 196 10.80 2.38 -7.56
CA ARG A 196 9.61 1.63 -7.97
C ARG A 196 9.00 2.18 -9.27
N ALA A 197 8.89 3.49 -9.41
CA ALA A 197 8.43 4.13 -10.64
C ALA A 197 9.36 3.80 -11.82
N GLY A 198 10.68 3.90 -11.60
CA GLY A 198 11.69 3.53 -12.59
C GLY A 198 11.58 2.08 -13.05
N PHE A 199 11.32 1.15 -12.13
CA PHE A 199 11.05 -0.26 -12.47
C PHE A 199 9.81 -0.44 -13.35
N TYR A 200 8.65 0.12 -12.97
CA TYR A 200 7.42 -0.03 -13.77
C TYR A 200 7.50 0.67 -15.12
N LEU A 201 8.11 1.87 -15.16
CA LEU A 201 8.36 2.57 -16.42
C LEU A 201 9.35 1.80 -17.29
N GLY A 202 10.30 1.08 -16.70
CA GLY A 202 11.22 0.20 -17.43
C GLY A 202 10.47 -0.94 -18.14
N ILE A 203 9.54 -1.61 -17.44
CA ILE A 203 8.67 -2.62 -18.05
C ILE A 203 7.83 -2.00 -19.17
N LEU A 204 7.18 -0.86 -18.90
CA LEU A 204 6.34 -0.18 -19.89
C LEU A 204 7.15 0.30 -21.10
N GLY A 205 8.40 0.72 -20.92
CA GLY A 205 9.27 1.19 -21.99
C GLY A 205 9.63 0.12 -23.00
N VAL A 206 9.57 -1.17 -22.64
CA VAL A 206 9.71 -2.25 -23.62
C VAL A 206 8.59 -2.18 -24.66
N LEU A 207 7.40 -1.75 -24.26
CA LEU A 207 6.20 -1.68 -25.11
C LEU A 207 5.97 -0.30 -25.74
N VAL A 208 6.52 0.76 -25.15
CA VAL A 208 6.25 2.14 -25.56
C VAL A 208 7.56 2.89 -25.82
N PRO A 209 7.80 3.42 -27.03
CA PRO A 209 9.03 4.12 -27.36
C PRO A 209 9.20 5.38 -26.50
N GLY A 210 10.45 5.71 -26.15
CA GLY A 210 10.82 6.91 -25.39
C GLY A 210 10.64 6.80 -23.87
N VAL A 211 9.73 5.96 -23.38
CA VAL A 211 9.50 5.77 -21.92
C VAL A 211 10.75 5.24 -21.20
N GLY A 212 11.62 4.50 -21.90
CA GLY A 212 12.89 4.00 -21.37
C GLY A 212 13.80 5.09 -20.80
N VAL A 213 13.82 6.30 -21.38
CA VAL A 213 14.64 7.42 -20.86
C VAL A 213 14.14 7.83 -19.46
N ILE A 214 12.83 8.00 -19.32
CA ILE A 214 12.21 8.38 -18.04
C ILE A 214 12.44 7.29 -17.00
N ALA A 215 12.34 6.01 -17.40
CA ALA A 215 12.62 4.87 -16.54
C ALA A 215 14.05 4.91 -15.98
N ILE A 216 15.06 5.20 -16.82
CA ILE A 216 16.46 5.34 -16.40
C ILE A 216 16.61 6.50 -15.42
N ILE A 217 16.07 7.69 -15.73
CA ILE A 217 16.16 8.87 -14.86
C ILE A 217 15.57 8.58 -13.48
N CYS A 218 14.33 8.06 -13.43
CA CYS A 218 13.67 7.71 -12.18
C CYS A 218 14.47 6.67 -11.39
N SER A 219 15.03 5.66 -12.08
CA SER A 219 15.82 4.61 -11.45
C SER A 219 17.16 5.10 -10.91
N VAL A 220 17.85 6.01 -11.61
CA VAL A 220 19.10 6.64 -11.14
C VAL A 220 18.83 7.51 -9.90
N ILE A 221 17.77 8.32 -9.92
CA ILE A 221 17.35 9.09 -8.74
C ILE A 221 17.01 8.15 -7.58
N GLY A 222 16.27 7.07 -7.86
CA GLY A 222 15.94 6.04 -6.88
C GLY A 222 17.19 5.39 -6.28
N LEU A 223 18.19 5.05 -7.09
CA LEU A 223 19.44 4.44 -6.64
C LEU A 223 20.26 5.39 -5.76
N ARG A 224 20.33 6.68 -6.12
CA ARG A 224 21.03 7.72 -5.32
C ARG A 224 20.38 7.97 -3.96
N ARG A 225 19.08 7.68 -3.82
CA ARG A 225 18.35 7.84 -2.55
C ARG A 225 18.49 6.64 -1.61
N VAL A 226 19.04 5.52 -2.06
CA VAL A 226 19.22 4.32 -1.22
C VAL A 226 20.17 4.64 -0.08
N ASN A 227 19.66 4.56 1.15
CA ASN A 227 20.43 4.74 2.36
C ASN A 227 19.86 3.81 3.45
N PRO A 228 20.51 2.65 3.70
CA PRO A 228 20.07 1.71 4.72
C PRO A 228 20.09 2.29 6.14
N ASN A 229 20.93 3.30 6.38
CA ASN A 229 21.10 3.93 7.70
C ASN A 229 20.16 5.14 7.90
N ALA A 230 19.43 5.57 6.87
CA ALA A 230 18.41 6.61 7.00
C ALA A 230 17.27 6.14 7.93
N HIS A 231 16.58 7.09 8.55
CA HIS A 231 15.40 6.81 9.36
C HIS A 231 14.22 7.62 8.79
N PRO A 232 13.24 6.96 8.13
CA PRO A 232 13.14 5.52 7.88
C PRO A 232 14.19 4.99 6.87
N PRO A 233 14.51 3.68 6.88
CA PRO A 233 15.54 3.10 6.01
C PRO A 233 15.10 3.11 4.54
N ILE A 234 15.88 3.75 3.67
CA ILE A 234 15.54 3.87 2.24
C ILE A 234 16.19 2.72 1.47
N GLY A 235 15.38 1.78 1.00
CA GLY A 235 15.81 0.54 0.35
C GLY A 235 15.57 0.49 -1.16
N ARG A 236 15.33 -0.73 -1.68
CA ARG A 236 14.96 -1.04 -3.08
C ARG A 236 16.05 -0.84 -4.14
N LYS A 237 17.32 -1.03 -3.78
CA LYS A 237 18.46 -1.02 -4.71
C LYS A 237 18.24 -1.93 -5.94
N GLY A 238 17.71 -3.14 -5.72
CA GLY A 238 17.43 -4.11 -6.80
C GLY A 238 16.44 -3.57 -7.84
N GLN A 239 15.32 -2.97 -7.40
CA GLN A 239 14.32 -2.41 -8.32
C GLN A 239 14.88 -1.26 -9.15
N ALA A 240 15.69 -0.38 -8.55
CA ALA A 240 16.36 0.69 -9.28
C ALA A 240 17.31 0.13 -10.35
N ILE A 241 18.14 -0.86 -10.01
CA ILE A 241 19.04 -1.49 -10.98
C ILE A 241 18.25 -2.13 -12.12
N THR A 242 17.21 -2.91 -11.80
CA THR A 242 16.36 -3.53 -12.83
C THR A 242 15.69 -2.49 -13.73
N GLY A 243 15.22 -1.37 -13.17
CA GLY A 243 14.65 -0.28 -13.95
C GLY A 243 15.64 0.36 -14.93
N ILE A 244 16.91 0.54 -14.53
CA ILE A 244 17.98 1.00 -15.43
C ILE A 244 18.19 0.00 -16.57
N ILE A 245 18.33 -1.29 -16.23
CA ILE A 245 18.56 -2.36 -17.22
C ILE A 245 17.42 -2.41 -18.24
N LEU A 246 16.16 -2.46 -17.76
CA LEU A 246 14.98 -2.49 -18.64
C LEU A 246 14.86 -1.22 -19.49
N GLY A 247 15.18 -0.06 -18.92
CA GLY A 247 15.21 1.20 -19.67
C GLY A 247 16.25 1.20 -20.79
N CYS A 248 17.47 0.69 -20.53
CA CYS A 248 18.49 0.56 -21.56
C CYS A 248 18.09 -0.44 -22.66
N ILE A 249 17.55 -1.61 -22.27
CA ILE A 249 17.03 -2.62 -23.22
C ILE A 249 15.94 -2.01 -24.10
N SER A 250 15.00 -1.28 -23.51
CA SER A 250 13.95 -0.55 -24.21
C SER A 250 14.54 0.40 -25.26
N LEU A 251 15.48 1.27 -24.88
CA LEU A 251 16.06 2.25 -25.81
C LEU A 251 16.78 1.59 -26.99
N VAL A 252 17.62 0.59 -26.71
CA VAL A 252 18.33 -0.16 -27.76
C VAL A 252 17.34 -0.90 -28.66
N GLY A 253 16.34 -1.56 -28.08
CA GLY A 253 15.33 -2.31 -28.82
C GLY A 253 14.52 -1.42 -29.77
N TRP A 254 14.07 -0.26 -29.31
CA TRP A 254 13.33 0.69 -30.15
C TRP A 254 14.19 1.31 -31.24
N VAL A 255 15.44 1.70 -30.95
CA VAL A 255 16.36 2.20 -31.98
C VAL A 255 16.62 1.12 -33.04
N ALA A 256 16.91 -0.11 -32.63
CA ALA A 256 17.12 -1.22 -33.55
C ALA A 256 15.88 -1.47 -34.43
N MET A 257 14.69 -1.53 -33.82
CA MET A 257 13.45 -1.75 -34.55
C MET A 257 13.14 -0.61 -35.54
N MET A 258 13.34 0.65 -35.13
CA MET A 258 13.13 1.80 -36.02
C MET A 258 14.13 1.81 -37.18
N THR A 259 15.40 1.44 -36.94
CA THR A 259 16.40 1.32 -38.02
C THR A 259 16.11 0.17 -38.98
N ALA A 260 15.61 -0.96 -38.48
CA ALA A 260 15.18 -2.08 -39.32
C ALA A 260 13.96 -1.69 -40.17
N PHE A 261 12.97 -1.03 -39.55
CA PHE A 261 11.78 -0.55 -40.23
C PHE A 261 12.11 0.49 -41.31
N SER A 262 13.02 1.43 -41.03
CA SER A 262 13.44 2.43 -42.02
C SER A 262 14.17 1.81 -43.21
N ARG A 263 14.95 0.74 -43.00
CA ARG A 263 15.61 0.01 -44.09
C ARG A 263 14.58 -0.72 -44.95
N ALA A 264 13.60 -1.38 -44.33
CA ALA A 264 12.57 -2.14 -45.05
C ALA A 264 11.61 -1.29 -45.91
N MET A 265 11.53 0.03 -45.68
CA MET A 265 10.72 0.95 -46.49
C MET A 265 11.53 1.72 -47.55
N GLY A 266 12.86 1.68 -47.48
CA GLY A 266 13.75 2.40 -48.38
C GLY A 266 14.22 1.59 -49.60
N ASP A 267 13.91 0.29 -49.60
CA ASP A 267 14.05 -0.65 -50.72
C ASP A 267 12.67 -0.92 -51.35
#